data_AF-A0A2V9MBX7-F1
#
_entry.id   AF-A0A2V9MBX7-F1
#
_cell.length_a   1.000
_cell.length_b   1.000
_cell.length_c   1.000
_cell.angle_alpha   90.00
_cell.angle_beta   90.00
_cell.angle_gamma   90.00
#
_symmetry.space_group_name_H-M   'P 1'
#
loop_
_entity.id
_entity.type
_entity.pdbx_description
1 polymer ?
#
loop_
_entity_poly.entity_id
_entity_poly.type
_entity_poly.pdbx_seq_one_letter_code
_entity_poly.pdbx_strand_id
1 'polypeptide(L)'
;LDVQREHEEVIGLVGLHILGTERHESRRIDNQLRGRSGRQGDPGTSRFYLSLEDDLMRIFASEKVSSIMQRLGMEEGVPIESRLISKRIEAAQKQVEGHNFTIRKHLLEYDDVMNQQRKTIYGLRKKFLEEGDQKEYLLGLTEDIIADLLEEHCNAEVSPADWNIE
;
A
#
# COMPACT_ATOMS: atom_id res chain seq x y z
N LEU A 1 -27.67 -37.04 6.60
CA LEU A 1 -27.11 -38.41 6.43
C LEU A 1 -26.11 -38.44 5.28
N ASP A 2 -26.42 -37.89 4.10
CA ASP A 2 -25.43 -37.82 3.00
C ASP A 2 -24.25 -36.87 3.26
N VAL A 3 -24.48 -35.66 3.78
CA VAL A 3 -23.40 -34.68 4.02
C VAL A 3 -22.32 -35.20 4.98
N GLN A 4 -22.69 -35.94 6.03
CA GLN A 4 -21.74 -36.51 6.99
C GLN A 4 -20.88 -37.59 6.32
N ARG A 5 -21.50 -38.43 5.49
CA ARG A 5 -20.82 -39.48 4.73
C ARG A 5 -19.85 -38.89 3.70
N GLU A 6 -20.30 -37.88 2.94
CA GLU A 6 -19.45 -37.16 1.98
C GLU A 6 -18.29 -36.45 2.67
N HIS A 7 -18.52 -35.85 3.84
CA HIS A 7 -17.47 -35.21 4.63
C HIS A 7 -16.40 -36.21 5.08
N GLU A 8 -16.79 -37.37 5.60
CA GLU A 8 -15.86 -38.43 6.00
C GLU A 8 -15.08 -39.00 4.80
N GLU A 9 -15.74 -39.15 3.64
CA GLU A 9 -15.09 -39.57 2.39
C GLU A 9 -14.03 -38.55 1.94
N VAL A 10 -14.37 -37.26 1.92
CA VAL A 10 -13.45 -36.19 1.53
C VAL A 10 -12.27 -36.08 2.50
N ILE A 11 -12.52 -36.16 3.81
CA ILE A 11 -11.46 -36.18 4.83
C ILE A 11 -10.55 -37.40 4.65
N GLY A 12 -11.13 -38.57 4.34
CA GLY A 12 -10.39 -39.79 4.01
C GLY A 12 -9.47 -39.63 2.80
N LEU A 13 -9.77 -38.69 1.91
CA LEU A 13 -8.99 -38.32 0.73
C LEU A 13 -8.07 -37.10 0.94
N VAL A 14 -7.67 -36.81 2.19
CA VAL A 14 -6.76 -35.69 2.56
C VAL A 14 -7.42 -34.30 2.43
N GLY A 15 -8.73 -34.26 2.15
CA GLY A 15 -9.52 -33.03 2.11
C GLY A 15 -9.24 -32.15 0.89
N LEU A 16 -9.45 -30.84 1.05
CA LEU A 16 -9.35 -29.89 -0.07
C LEU A 16 -7.89 -29.67 -0.49
N HIS A 17 -7.60 -29.92 -1.77
CA HIS A 17 -6.34 -29.53 -2.42
C HIS A 17 -6.47 -28.18 -3.12
N ILE A 18 -5.62 -27.22 -2.74
CA ILE A 18 -5.53 -25.91 -3.37
C ILE A 18 -4.39 -25.92 -4.39
N LEU A 19 -4.72 -25.63 -5.63
CA LEU A 19 -3.75 -25.45 -6.71
C LEU A 19 -3.67 -23.98 -7.08
N GLY A 20 -2.52 -23.36 -6.78
CA GLY A 20 -2.17 -22.03 -7.29
C GLY A 20 -1.42 -22.21 -8.60
N THR A 21 -1.96 -21.69 -9.71
CA THR A 21 -1.31 -21.77 -11.02
C THR A 21 -0.12 -20.82 -11.12
N GLU A 22 -0.15 -19.74 -10.36
CA GLU A 22 0.85 -18.69 -10.30
C GLU A 22 1.00 -18.18 -8.85
N ARG A 23 1.96 -17.28 -8.65
CA ARG A 23 2.16 -16.56 -7.38
C ARG A 23 1.78 -15.11 -7.56
N HIS A 24 0.96 -14.59 -6.66
CA HIS A 24 0.69 -13.16 -6.65
C HIS A 24 1.91 -12.38 -6.15
N GLU A 25 2.08 -11.14 -6.59
CA GLU A 25 3.02 -10.19 -6.00
C GLU A 25 2.92 -10.04 -4.48
N SER A 26 1.70 -10.18 -3.93
CA SER A 26 1.47 -10.13 -2.49
C SER A 26 1.27 -11.51 -1.93
N ARG A 27 2.12 -11.85 -0.96
CA ARG A 27 2.04 -13.12 -0.23
C ARG A 27 0.74 -13.26 0.54
N ARG A 28 0.11 -12.15 0.91
CA ARG A 28 -1.18 -12.15 1.60
C ARG A 28 -2.26 -12.82 0.76
N ILE A 29 -2.30 -12.57 -0.54
CA ILE A 29 -3.31 -13.14 -1.44
C ILE A 29 -3.08 -14.64 -1.64
N ASP A 30 -1.82 -15.06 -1.81
CA ASP A 30 -1.46 -16.48 -1.82
C ASP A 30 -1.89 -17.19 -0.53
N ASN A 31 -1.67 -16.55 0.63
CA ASN A 31 -2.07 -17.09 1.93
C ASN A 31 -3.59 -17.20 2.08
N GLN A 32 -4.34 -16.25 1.52
CA GLN A 32 -5.80 -16.32 1.49
C GLN A 32 -6.30 -17.50 0.66
N LEU A 33 -5.70 -17.75 -0.50
CA LEU A 33 -6.03 -18.90 -1.35
C LEU A 33 -5.72 -20.22 -0.62
N ARG A 34 -4.53 -20.33 -0.03
CA ARG A 34 -4.11 -21.49 0.77
C ARG A 34 -5.03 -21.75 1.97
N GLY A 35 -5.44 -20.69 2.67
CA GLY A 35 -6.33 -20.74 3.84
C GLY A 35 -7.79 -21.14 3.54
N ARG A 36 -8.11 -21.43 2.28
CA ARG A 36 -9.39 -22.07 1.92
C ARG A 36 -9.39 -23.58 2.25
N SER A 37 -8.22 -24.21 2.31
CA SER A 37 -8.05 -25.58 2.80
C SER A 37 -7.72 -25.63 4.29
N GLY A 38 -7.94 -26.80 4.91
CA GLY A 38 -7.51 -27.09 6.28
C GLY A 38 -8.21 -26.26 7.37
N ARG A 39 -9.48 -25.90 7.14
CA ARG A 39 -10.26 -25.11 8.11
C ARG A 39 -10.68 -25.97 9.28
N GLN A 40 -10.75 -25.38 10.48
CA GLN A 40 -11.19 -26.06 11.71
C GLN A 40 -10.41 -27.35 12.06
N GLY A 41 -9.20 -27.53 11.50
CA GLY A 41 -8.39 -28.73 11.72
C GLY A 41 -8.60 -29.84 10.69
N ASP A 42 -9.45 -29.61 9.68
CA ASP A 42 -9.63 -30.56 8.57
C ASP A 42 -8.29 -30.82 7.84
N PRO A 43 -8.09 -32.02 7.29
CA PRO A 43 -7.01 -32.26 6.34
C PRO A 43 -7.14 -31.35 5.12
N GLY A 44 -6.01 -30.92 4.58
CA GLY A 44 -5.97 -30.11 3.39
C GLY A 44 -4.54 -29.89 2.93
N THR A 45 -4.37 -29.65 1.64
CA THR A 45 -3.04 -29.41 1.05
C THR A 45 -3.09 -28.24 0.10
N SER A 46 -1.95 -27.59 -0.11
CA SER A 46 -1.82 -26.50 -1.07
C SER A 46 -0.52 -26.60 -1.83
N ARG A 47 -0.56 -26.44 -3.14
CA ARG A 47 0.62 -26.40 -4.00
C ARG A 47 0.51 -25.23 -4.97
N PHE A 48 1.59 -24.49 -5.10
CA PHE A 48 1.70 -23.38 -6.02
C PHE A 48 2.72 -23.72 -7.10
N TYR A 49 2.33 -23.43 -8.33
CA TYR A 49 3.16 -23.53 -9.52
C TYR A 49 3.56 -22.12 -9.95
N LEU A 50 4.68 -22.04 -10.66
CA LEU A 50 5.23 -20.79 -11.17
C LEU A 50 6.04 -21.12 -12.42
N SER A 51 5.78 -20.38 -13.49
CA SER A 51 6.59 -20.38 -14.70
C SER A 51 7.66 -19.28 -14.63
N LEU A 52 8.75 -19.49 -15.36
CA LEU A 52 9.76 -18.47 -15.59
C LEU A 52 9.21 -17.24 -16.32
N GLU A 53 8.15 -17.42 -17.09
CA GLU A 53 7.54 -16.38 -17.92
C GLU A 53 6.51 -15.53 -17.17
N ASP A 54 6.14 -15.92 -15.94
CA ASP A 54 5.11 -15.25 -15.16
C ASP A 54 5.57 -13.86 -14.70
N ASP A 55 4.61 -12.96 -14.46
CA ASP A 55 4.88 -11.56 -14.13
C ASP A 55 5.75 -11.40 -12.88
N LEU A 56 5.52 -12.22 -11.84
CA LEU A 56 6.38 -12.23 -10.66
C LEU A 56 7.82 -12.58 -11.06
N MET A 57 8.02 -13.62 -11.88
CA MET A 57 9.36 -13.96 -12.32
C MET A 57 9.94 -12.89 -13.23
N ARG A 58 9.17 -12.18 -14.07
CA ARG A 58 9.67 -11.06 -14.89
C ARG A 58 10.20 -9.90 -14.07
N ILE A 59 9.49 -9.52 -13.00
CA ILE A 59 9.93 -8.46 -12.09
C ILE A 59 11.22 -8.85 -11.37
N PHE A 60 11.43 -10.15 -11.11
CA PHE A 60 12.53 -10.68 -10.30
C PHE A 60 13.60 -11.47 -11.05
N ALA A 61 13.45 -11.62 -12.38
CA ALA A 61 14.41 -12.23 -13.29
C ALA A 61 15.60 -11.27 -13.48
N SER A 62 16.24 -10.92 -12.37
CA SER A 62 17.62 -10.52 -12.39
C SER A 62 18.43 -11.60 -13.11
N GLU A 63 19.45 -11.20 -13.87
CA GLU A 63 20.38 -12.13 -14.53
C GLU A 63 20.89 -13.22 -13.57
N LYS A 64 20.98 -12.92 -12.26
CA LYS A 64 21.41 -13.85 -11.21
C LYS A 64 20.43 -15.01 -10.94
N VAL A 65 19.12 -14.81 -11.07
CA VAL A 65 18.13 -15.89 -10.88
C VAL A 65 18.06 -16.74 -12.15
N SER A 66 18.02 -16.10 -13.32
CA SER A 66 18.08 -16.77 -14.62
C SER A 66 19.34 -17.63 -14.77
N SER A 67 20.52 -17.11 -14.40
CA SER A 67 21.79 -17.85 -14.49
C SER A 67 21.89 -19.03 -13.51
N ILE A 68 21.28 -18.96 -12.32
CA ILE A 68 21.19 -20.11 -11.41
C ILE A 68 20.27 -21.18 -11.99
N MET A 69 19.18 -20.78 -12.62
CA MET A 69 18.22 -21.69 -13.26
C MET A 69 18.83 -22.36 -14.50
N GLN A 70 19.60 -21.64 -15.31
CA GLN A 70 20.41 -22.23 -16.39
C GLN A 70 21.48 -23.20 -15.88
N ARG A 71 22.20 -22.86 -14.80
CA ARG A 71 23.25 -23.72 -14.21
C ARG A 71 22.71 -24.99 -13.57
N LEU A 72 21.46 -24.99 -13.13
CA LEU A 72 20.78 -26.16 -12.57
C LEU A 72 20.42 -27.22 -13.64
N GLY A 73 20.71 -26.97 -14.93
CA GLY A 73 20.45 -27.92 -15.99
C GLY A 73 18.96 -28.14 -16.20
N MET A 74 18.21 -27.04 -16.34
CA MET A 74 16.79 -27.07 -16.68
C MET A 74 16.57 -27.84 -17.99
N GLU A 75 16.16 -29.09 -17.89
CA GLU A 75 15.59 -29.83 -19.00
C GLU A 75 14.11 -29.44 -19.14
N GLU A 76 13.69 -29.15 -20.37
CA GLU A 76 12.33 -28.77 -20.69
C GLU A 76 11.36 -29.89 -20.25
N GLY A 77 10.41 -29.55 -19.37
CA GLY A 77 9.43 -30.49 -18.83
C GLY A 77 9.78 -31.10 -17.46
N VAL A 78 10.95 -30.82 -16.87
CA VAL A 78 11.28 -31.30 -15.52
C VAL A 78 10.88 -30.29 -14.44
N PRO A 79 9.99 -30.65 -13.50
CA PRO A 79 9.60 -29.75 -12.41
C PRO A 79 10.76 -29.53 -11.43
N ILE A 80 10.99 -28.28 -11.04
CA ILE A 80 12.00 -27.95 -10.04
C ILE A 80 11.38 -27.83 -8.67
N GLU A 81 11.83 -28.67 -7.75
CA GLU A 81 11.55 -28.54 -6.33
C GLU A 81 12.83 -28.17 -5.58
N SER A 82 12.98 -26.89 -5.24
CA SER A 82 14.11 -26.43 -4.44
C SER A 82 13.67 -25.47 -3.35
N ARG A 83 13.99 -25.82 -2.10
CA ARG A 83 13.77 -24.95 -0.94
C ARG A 83 14.46 -23.60 -1.09
N LEU A 84 15.59 -23.55 -1.79
CA LEU A 84 16.32 -22.30 -2.05
C LEU A 84 15.51 -21.37 -2.97
N ILE A 85 14.91 -21.93 -4.02
CA ILE A 85 14.12 -21.17 -4.99
C ILE A 85 12.85 -20.63 -4.33
N SER A 86 12.14 -21.47 -3.57
CA SER A 86 10.95 -21.04 -2.81
C SER A 86 11.26 -19.87 -1.86
N LYS A 87 12.40 -19.92 -1.14
CA LYS A 87 12.84 -18.82 -0.27
C LYS A 87 13.15 -17.54 -1.04
N ARG A 88 13.72 -17.65 -2.24
CA ARG A 88 14.00 -16.48 -3.08
C ARG A 88 12.73 -15.84 -3.64
N ILE A 89 11.76 -16.64 -4.05
CA ILE A 89 10.43 -16.15 -4.47
C ILE A 89 9.75 -15.42 -3.30
N GLU A 90 9.83 -15.95 -2.09
CA GLU A 90 9.30 -15.27 -0.90
C GLU A 90 10.00 -13.94 -0.60
N ALA A 91 11.33 -13.90 -0.74
CA ALA A 91 12.10 -12.66 -0.56
C ALA A 91 11.75 -11.61 -1.63
N ALA A 92 11.53 -12.05 -2.86
CA ALA A 92 11.05 -11.24 -3.96
C ALA A 92 9.67 -10.64 -3.63
N GLN A 93 8.66 -11.45 -3.30
CA GLN A 93 7.33 -10.94 -2.89
C GLN A 93 7.45 -9.87 -1.77
N LYS A 94 8.30 -10.11 -0.76
CA LYS A 94 8.55 -9.13 0.31
C LYS A 94 9.16 -7.81 -0.20
N GLN A 95 10.02 -7.86 -1.21
CA GLN A 95 10.62 -6.67 -1.81
C GLN A 95 9.58 -5.85 -2.59
N VAL A 96 8.70 -6.49 -3.36
CA VAL A 96 7.60 -5.81 -4.06
C VAL A 96 6.60 -5.21 -3.07
N GLU A 97 6.24 -5.95 -2.00
CA GLU A 97 5.41 -5.40 -0.93
C GLU A 97 6.08 -4.18 -0.26
N GLY A 98 7.39 -4.22 -0.05
CA GLY A 98 8.16 -3.08 0.46
C GLY A 98 8.16 -1.87 -0.48
N HIS A 99 8.30 -2.10 -1.79
CA HIS A 99 8.24 -1.04 -2.79
C HIS A 99 6.85 -0.37 -2.83
N ASN A 100 5.78 -1.19 -2.88
CA ASN A 100 4.40 -0.71 -2.84
C ASN A 100 4.08 0.02 -1.54
N PHE A 101 4.62 -0.44 -0.40
CA PHE A 101 4.50 0.24 0.88
C PHE A 101 5.13 1.64 0.83
N THR A 102 6.33 1.78 0.27
CA THR A 102 7.00 3.09 0.13
C THR A 102 6.20 4.04 -0.74
N ILE A 103 5.70 3.59 -1.90
CA ILE A 103 4.84 4.41 -2.77
C ILE A 103 3.61 4.88 -1.99
N ARG A 104 2.93 3.96 -1.29
CA ARG A 104 1.76 4.29 -0.50
C ARG A 104 2.07 5.24 0.65
N LYS A 105 3.23 5.09 1.28
CA LYS A 105 3.69 5.99 2.35
C LYS A 105 3.82 7.42 1.82
N HIS A 106 4.46 7.60 0.66
CA HIS A 106 4.56 8.94 0.06
C HIS A 106 3.20 9.55 -0.27
N LEU A 107 2.27 8.76 -0.83
CA LEU A 107 0.90 9.24 -1.06
C LEU A 107 0.21 9.66 0.24
N LEU A 108 0.39 8.90 1.33
CA LEU A 108 -0.14 9.25 2.64
C LEU A 108 0.50 10.51 3.22
N GLU A 109 1.80 10.74 3.00
CA GLU A 109 2.48 11.96 3.43
C GLU A 109 1.88 13.21 2.74
N TYR A 110 1.54 13.13 1.45
CA TYR A 110 0.81 14.22 0.76
C TYR A 110 -0.61 14.40 1.32
N ASP A 111 -1.32 13.30 1.53
CA ASP A 111 -2.66 13.33 2.12
C ASP A 111 -2.66 13.92 3.53
N ASP A 112 -1.60 13.69 4.33
CA ASP A 112 -1.48 14.22 5.69
C ASP A 112 -1.40 15.76 5.69
N VAL A 113 -0.67 16.35 4.74
CA VAL A 113 -0.63 17.82 4.56
C VAL A 113 -2.03 18.34 4.21
N MET A 114 -2.69 17.72 3.24
CA MET A 114 -4.04 18.10 2.83
C MET A 114 -5.06 17.93 3.96
N ASN A 115 -4.92 16.88 4.76
CA ASN A 115 -5.76 16.60 5.91
C ASN A 115 -5.57 17.64 7.01
N GLN A 116 -4.34 18.09 7.25
CA GLN A 116 -4.08 19.14 8.23
C GLN A 116 -4.72 20.47 7.81
N GLN A 117 -4.57 20.87 6.54
CA GLN A 117 -5.24 22.05 5.99
C GLN A 117 -6.77 21.92 6.11
N ARG A 118 -7.31 20.76 5.74
CA ARG A 118 -8.74 20.45 5.85
C ARG A 118 -9.25 20.58 7.28
N LYS A 119 -8.51 20.06 8.27
CA LYS A 119 -8.86 20.19 9.69
C LYS A 119 -8.90 21.65 10.14
N THR A 120 -7.92 22.45 9.74
CA THR A 120 -7.89 23.89 10.07
C THR A 120 -9.11 24.60 9.48
N ILE A 121 -9.37 24.44 8.17
CA ILE A 121 -10.48 25.10 7.49
C ILE A 121 -11.83 24.63 8.02
N TYR A 122 -12.02 23.33 8.22
CA TYR A 122 -13.28 22.83 8.79
C TYR A 122 -13.44 23.18 10.26
N GLY A 123 -12.36 23.29 11.03
CA GLY A 123 -12.38 23.83 12.38
C GLY A 123 -12.90 25.26 12.37
N LEU A 124 -12.31 26.13 11.55
CA LEU A 124 -12.73 27.53 11.40
C LEU A 124 -14.18 27.64 10.92
N ARG A 125 -14.55 26.88 9.89
CA ARG A 125 -15.93 26.84 9.38
C ARG A 125 -16.91 26.43 10.47
N LYS A 126 -16.57 25.41 11.27
CA LYS A 126 -17.41 24.95 12.38
C LYS A 126 -17.59 26.05 13.41
N LYS A 127 -16.53 26.76 13.79
CA LYS A 127 -16.62 27.92 14.69
C LYS A 127 -17.58 28.99 14.15
N PHE A 128 -17.46 29.38 12.89
CA PHE A 128 -18.37 30.36 12.29
C PHE A 128 -19.84 29.91 12.21
N LEU A 129 -20.08 28.59 12.06
CA LEU A 129 -21.43 28.06 11.91
C LEU A 129 -22.10 27.72 13.24
N GLU A 130 -21.33 27.34 14.26
CA GLU A 130 -21.86 26.81 15.53
C GLU A 130 -21.53 27.68 16.75
N GLU A 131 -20.40 28.39 16.75
CA GLU A 131 -20.03 29.32 17.82
C GLU A 131 -20.54 30.72 17.49
N GLY A 132 -21.01 31.46 18.50
CA GLY A 132 -21.77 32.72 18.38
C GLY A 132 -21.05 33.90 17.72
N ASP A 133 -20.94 35.04 18.41
CA ASP A 133 -20.37 36.25 17.80
C ASP A 133 -18.87 36.09 17.49
N GLN A 134 -18.50 36.29 16.22
CA GLN A 134 -17.12 36.18 15.71
C GLN A 134 -16.50 37.54 15.37
N LYS A 135 -17.12 38.65 15.81
CA LYS A 135 -16.67 40.00 15.50
C LYS A 135 -15.22 40.26 15.91
N GLU A 136 -14.79 39.83 17.10
CA GLU A 136 -13.40 40.01 17.55
C GLU A 136 -12.41 39.28 16.65
N TYR A 137 -12.74 38.05 16.24
CA TYR A 137 -11.90 37.27 15.33
C TYR A 137 -11.76 37.96 13.96
N LEU A 138 -12.85 38.50 13.41
CA LEU A 138 -12.83 39.22 12.14
C LEU A 138 -12.09 40.55 12.22
N LEU A 139 -12.22 41.28 13.32
CA LEU A 139 -11.49 42.53 13.54
C LEU A 139 -9.99 42.27 13.65
N GLY A 140 -9.56 41.25 14.39
CA GLY A 140 -8.15 40.85 14.45
C GLY A 140 -7.59 40.49 13.07
N LEU A 141 -8.32 39.69 12.28
CA LEU A 141 -7.91 39.38 10.91
C LEU A 141 -7.80 40.63 10.02
N THR A 142 -8.67 41.62 10.23
CA THR A 142 -8.65 42.87 9.49
C THR A 142 -7.42 43.72 9.86
N GLU A 143 -7.09 43.79 11.15
CA GLU A 143 -5.89 44.48 11.64
C GLU A 143 -4.61 43.84 11.06
N ASP A 144 -4.53 42.51 11.05
CA ASP A 144 -3.39 41.79 10.46
C ASP A 144 -3.22 42.10 8.96
N ILE A 145 -4.32 42.05 8.19
CA ILE A 145 -4.28 42.37 6.75
C ILE A 145 -3.85 43.82 6.51
N ILE A 146 -4.35 44.77 7.30
CA ILE A 146 -3.95 46.17 7.19
C ILE A 146 -2.47 46.33 7.51
N ALA A 147 -1.96 45.65 8.54
CA ALA A 147 -0.55 45.70 8.90
C ALA A 147 0.34 45.16 7.78
N ASP A 148 -0.02 44.01 7.18
CA ASP A 148 0.72 43.43 6.05
C ASP A 148 0.73 44.37 4.83
N LEU A 149 -0.41 44.98 4.51
CA LEU A 149 -0.49 45.96 3.41
C LEU A 149 0.33 47.22 3.70
N LEU A 150 0.32 47.72 4.93
CA LEU A 150 1.14 48.88 5.31
C LEU A 150 2.63 48.54 5.26
N GLU A 151 3.03 47.33 5.64
CA GLU A 151 4.43 46.89 5.54
C GLU A 151 4.90 46.78 4.08
N GLU A 152 4.03 46.30 3.18
CA GLU A 152 4.33 46.16 1.75
C GLU A 152 4.39 47.52 1.02
N HIS A 153 3.45 48.43 1.31
CA HIS A 153 3.28 49.68 0.55
C HIS A 153 3.86 50.92 1.23
N CYS A 154 3.87 50.93 2.56
CA CYS A 154 4.19 52.08 3.40
C CYS A 154 5.20 51.71 4.50
N ASN A 155 6.18 50.88 4.15
CA ASN A 155 7.17 50.36 5.10
C ASN A 155 7.81 51.51 5.90
N ALA A 156 7.88 51.36 7.22
CA ALA A 156 8.39 52.38 8.13
C ALA A 156 9.89 52.68 7.92
N GLU A 157 10.64 51.77 7.30
CA GLU A 157 12.05 51.97 6.93
C GLU A 157 12.23 52.79 5.65
N VAL A 158 11.17 52.95 4.85
CA VAL A 158 11.16 53.69 3.60
C VAL A 158 10.66 55.11 3.85
N SER A 159 11.30 56.09 3.19
CA SER A 159 10.87 57.49 3.28
C SER A 159 9.41 57.62 2.83
N PRO A 160 8.57 58.43 3.52
CA PRO A 160 7.17 58.63 3.11
C PRO A 160 6.99 59.15 1.68
N ALA A 161 8.02 59.74 1.07
CA ALA A 161 8.00 60.18 -0.32
C ALA A 161 8.05 59.01 -1.33
N ASP A 162 8.54 57.85 -0.90
CA ASP A 162 8.76 56.66 -1.72
C ASP A 162 7.70 55.58 -1.43
N TRP A 163 6.65 55.89 -0.65
CA TRP A 163 5.53 54.98 -0.41
C TRP A 163 4.73 54.72 -1.69
N ASN A 164 4.35 53.46 -1.89
CA ASN A 164 3.55 53.04 -3.04
C ASN A 164 2.06 53.18 -2.74
N ILE A 165 1.50 54.35 -3.08
CA ILE A 165 0.12 54.75 -2.79
C ILE A 165 -0.89 54.43 -3.90
N GLU A 166 -0.45 53.85 -5.02
CA GLU A 166 -1.32 53.31 -6.08
C GLU A 166 -1.75 51.88 -5.76
#